data_AF-A0A7R9PA11-F1
#
_entry.id   AF-A0A7R9PA11-F1
#
_cell.length_a   1.000
_cell.length_b   1.000
_cell.length_c   1.000
_cell.angle_alpha   90.00
_cell.angle_beta   90.00
_cell.angle_gamma   90.00
#
_symmetry.space_group_name_H-M   'P 1'
#
loop_
_entity.id
_entity.type
_entity.pdbx_description
1 polymer ?
#
loop_
_entity_poly.entity_id
_entity_poly.type
_entity_poly.pdbx_seq_one_letter_code
_entity_poly.pdbx_strand_id
1 'polypeptide(L)'
;MQQYWLQKLTDLESDENLLSLTLVEAMINMEAHKRPQATAVLKHPLFWDKAKILAFFQDVSDRVEKESDESLVLSSLEFDSSRVVREDWRQCIDWEVAHDLRKYRNYRGNSVRDLLRALRNKVFLSGNLIPSSVEFLSKHFMGDY
;
A
#
# COMPACT_ATOMS: atom_id res chain seq x y z
N MET A 1 -6.05 32.02 1.86
CA MET A 1 -4.65 31.54 1.66
C MET A 1 -4.51 30.03 1.88
N GLN A 2 -5.00 29.42 2.97
CA GLN A 2 -4.92 27.96 3.16
C GLN A 2 -5.77 27.13 2.19
N GLN A 3 -6.99 27.58 1.88
CA GLN A 3 -7.83 26.92 0.85
C GLN A 3 -7.16 26.87 -0.52
N TYR A 4 -6.34 27.88 -0.84
CA TYR A 4 -5.57 27.93 -2.09
C TYR A 4 -4.44 26.90 -2.12
N TRP A 5 -3.76 26.65 -1.00
CA TRP A 5 -2.72 25.62 -0.90
C TRP A 5 -3.31 24.21 -0.91
N LEU A 6 -4.45 23.99 -0.24
CA LEU A 6 -5.17 22.71 -0.29
C LEU A 6 -5.64 22.40 -1.72
N GLN A 7 -6.14 23.40 -2.44
CA GLN A 7 -6.55 23.24 -3.84
C GLN A 7 -5.36 22.94 -4.78
N LYS A 8 -4.19 23.53 -4.51
CA LYS A 8 -2.96 23.21 -5.25
C LYS A 8 -2.38 21.83 -4.93
N LEU A 9 -2.65 21.30 -3.73
CA LEU A 9 -2.24 19.95 -3.32
C LEU A 9 -3.14 18.88 -3.95
N THR A 10 -4.43 19.15 -4.13
CA THR A 10 -5.34 18.28 -4.90
C THR A 10 -4.95 18.17 -6.38
N ASP A 11 -4.42 19.24 -6.98
CA ASP A 11 -3.91 19.20 -8.37
C ASP A 11 -2.65 18.32 -8.53
N LEU A 12 -2.03 17.89 -7.43
CA LEU A 12 -0.87 17.00 -7.36
C LEU A 12 -1.22 15.57 -6.95
N GLU A 13 -2.51 15.22 -6.83
CA GLU A 13 -3.03 13.87 -6.57
C GLU A 13 -2.74 12.91 -7.74
N SER A 14 -1.46 12.61 -7.94
CA SER A 14 -1.05 11.32 -8.47
C SER A 14 -0.85 10.37 -7.29
N ASP A 15 -1.11 9.08 -7.50
CA ASP A 15 -0.89 8.04 -6.48
C ASP A 15 0.56 8.07 -5.95
N GLU A 16 1.52 8.58 -6.74
CA GLU A 16 2.93 8.73 -6.38
C GLU A 16 3.17 9.74 -5.25
N ASN A 17 2.31 10.75 -5.09
CA ASN A 17 2.50 11.81 -4.10
C ASN A 17 1.70 11.60 -2.82
N LEU A 18 0.83 10.59 -2.75
CA LEU A 18 -0.15 10.43 -1.66
C LEU A 18 0.50 10.40 -0.27
N LEU A 19 1.63 9.69 -0.11
CA LEU A 19 2.36 9.61 1.15
C LEU A 19 2.95 10.96 1.57
N SER A 20 3.49 11.71 0.61
CA SER A 20 4.05 13.04 0.83
C SER A 20 2.96 14.02 1.24
N LEU A 21 1.84 14.03 0.51
CA LEU A 21 0.69 14.89 0.79
C LEU A 21 0.13 14.62 2.18
N THR A 22 -0.15 13.35 2.51
CA THR A 22 -0.69 12.95 3.82
C THR A 22 0.22 13.37 4.97
N LEU A 23 1.54 13.20 4.82
CA LEU A 23 2.50 13.60 5.85
C LEU A 23 2.56 15.13 6.01
N VAL A 24 2.68 15.86 4.90
CA VAL A 24 2.78 17.33 4.92
C VAL A 24 1.53 17.95 5.52
N GLU A 25 0.34 17.47 5.13
CA GLU A 25 -0.94 17.90 5.71
C GLU A 25 -0.98 17.71 7.23
N ALA A 26 -0.50 16.58 7.73
CA ALA A 26 -0.39 16.34 9.17
C ALA A 26 0.62 17.29 9.85
N MET A 27 1.75 17.56 9.20
CA MET A 27 2.81 18.44 9.73
C MET A 27 2.38 19.91 9.82
N ILE A 28 1.56 20.39 8.88
CA ILE A 28 1.11 21.80 8.82
C ILE A 28 -0.27 22.02 9.46
N ASN A 29 -0.76 21.06 10.27
CA ASN A 29 -2.06 21.15 10.90
C ASN A 29 -2.23 22.47 11.69
N MET A 30 -3.41 23.07 11.59
CA MET A 30 -3.74 24.32 12.29
C MET A 30 -3.62 24.19 13.80
N GLU A 31 -4.02 23.04 14.34
CA GLU A 31 -3.93 22.75 15.75
C GLU A 31 -2.54 22.20 16.06
N ALA A 32 -1.72 23.00 16.74
CA ALA A 32 -0.32 22.65 17.01
C ALA A 32 -0.14 21.30 17.73
N HIS A 33 -1.09 20.93 18.60
CA HIS A 33 -1.06 19.66 19.34
C HIS A 33 -1.40 18.43 18.48
N LYS A 34 -1.99 18.62 17.29
CA LYS A 34 -2.24 17.55 16.31
C LYS A 34 -1.05 17.30 15.38
N ARG A 35 -0.05 18.19 15.36
CA ARG A 35 1.14 18.02 14.53
C ARG A 35 1.99 16.87 15.08
N PRO A 36 2.51 15.99 14.21
CA PRO A 36 3.38 14.91 14.65
C PRO A 36 4.70 15.45 15.18
N GLN A 37 5.24 14.79 16.21
CA GLN A 37 6.60 15.04 16.68
C GLN A 37 7.62 14.65 15.59
N ALA A 38 8.79 15.29 15.57
CA ALA A 38 9.84 14.99 14.60
C ALA A 38 10.23 13.49 14.59
N THR A 39 10.24 12.84 15.76
CA THR A 39 10.50 11.41 15.89
C THR A 39 9.42 10.52 15.27
N ALA A 40 8.16 10.98 15.22
CA ALA A 40 7.08 10.29 14.53
C ALA A 40 7.17 10.51 13.01
N VAL A 41 7.53 11.71 12.58
CA VAL A 41 7.77 12.03 11.15
C VAL A 41 8.84 11.12 10.56
N LEU A 42 9.97 10.93 11.25
CA LEU A 42 11.05 10.04 10.78
C LEU A 42 10.64 8.56 10.66
N LYS A 43 9.54 8.16 11.29
CA LYS A 43 9.00 6.79 11.19
C LYS A 43 7.99 6.63 10.07
N HIS A 44 7.58 7.71 9.40
CA HIS A 44 6.57 7.68 8.35
C HIS A 44 7.01 6.83 7.14
N PRO A 45 6.10 6.09 6.47
CA PRO A 45 6.41 5.25 5.31
C PRO A 45 7.10 5.96 4.15
N LEU A 46 6.92 7.28 4.05
CA LEU A 46 7.62 8.12 3.06
C LEU A 46 9.15 7.96 3.11
N PHE A 47 9.71 7.67 4.29
CA PHE A 47 11.15 7.54 4.49
C PHE A 47 11.64 6.09 4.53
N TRP A 48 10.80 5.12 4.17
CA TRP A 48 11.18 3.71 4.22
C TRP A 48 11.86 3.30 2.92
N ASP A 49 12.90 2.47 3.05
CA ASP A 49 13.45 1.78 1.89
C ASP A 49 12.52 0.64 1.44
N LYS A 50 12.80 0.11 0.24
CA LYS A 50 12.00 -0.96 -0.36
C LYS A 50 11.97 -2.21 0.54
N ALA A 51 13.07 -2.53 1.22
CA ALA A 51 13.16 -3.68 2.11
C ALA A 51 12.19 -3.56 3.30
N LYS A 52 12.13 -2.38 3.92
CA LYS A 52 11.24 -2.09 5.04
C LYS A 52 9.77 -2.05 4.62
N ILE A 53 9.46 -1.53 3.44
CA ILE A 53 8.10 -1.57 2.89
C ILE A 53 7.64 -3.03 2.70
N LEU A 54 8.50 -3.88 2.13
CA LEU A 54 8.18 -5.29 1.94
C LEU A 54 8.01 -6.04 3.26
N ALA A 55 8.90 -5.81 4.23
CA ALA A 55 8.79 -6.36 5.57
C ALA A 55 7.49 -5.93 6.25
N PHE A 56 7.10 -4.66 6.11
CA PHE A 56 5.82 -4.17 6.64
C PHE A 56 4.62 -4.90 6.02
N PHE A 57 4.58 -5.07 4.69
CA PHE A 57 3.48 -5.82 4.05
C PHE A 57 3.42 -7.28 4.50
N GLN A 58 4.57 -7.91 4.74
CA GLN A 58 4.64 -9.25 5.30
C GLN A 58 4.09 -9.30 6.72
N ASP A 59 4.57 -8.43 7.61
CA ASP A 59 4.14 -8.38 9.00
C ASP A 59 2.64 -8.16 9.10
N VAL A 60 2.09 -7.24 8.29
CA VAL A 60 0.65 -7.00 8.23
C VAL A 60 -0.08 -8.23 7.69
N SER A 61 0.39 -8.84 6.58
CA SER A 61 -0.22 -10.06 6.03
C SER A 61 -0.26 -11.20 7.05
N ASP A 62 0.82 -11.42 7.81
CA ASP A 62 0.91 -12.49 8.80
C ASP A 62 0.08 -12.20 10.05
N ARG A 63 -0.05 -10.91 10.40
CA ARG A 63 -0.92 -10.45 11.49
C ARG A 63 -2.39 -10.66 11.15
N VAL A 64 -2.83 -10.28 9.96
CA VAL A 64 -4.26 -10.33 9.56
C VAL A 64 -4.70 -11.73 9.16
N GLU A 65 -3.77 -12.62 8.76
CA GLU A 65 -4.12 -14.00 8.45
C GLU A 65 -4.65 -14.78 9.67
N LYS A 66 -4.25 -14.35 10.87
CA LYS A 66 -4.67 -14.93 12.15
C LYS A 66 -5.97 -14.33 12.70
N GLU A 67 -6.49 -13.28 12.07
CA GLU A 67 -7.72 -12.62 12.49
C GLU A 67 -8.96 -13.36 11.97
N SER A 68 -10.03 -13.35 12.76
CA SER A 68 -11.34 -13.84 12.33
C SER A 68 -12.00 -12.86 11.35
N ASP A 69 -12.98 -13.35 10.60
CA ASP A 69 -13.69 -12.55 9.60
C ASP A 69 -14.51 -11.42 10.24
N GLU A 70 -14.93 -11.57 11.49
CA GLU A 70 -15.67 -10.57 12.27
C GLU A 70 -14.78 -9.63 13.08
N SER A 71 -13.45 -9.77 12.98
CA SER A 71 -12.53 -8.93 13.74
C SER A 71 -12.60 -7.46 13.29
N LEU A 72 -12.45 -6.55 14.25
CA LEU A 72 -12.36 -5.12 13.95
C LEU A 72 -11.12 -4.80 13.10
N VAL A 73 -10.03 -5.54 13.31
CA VAL A 73 -8.78 -5.36 12.55
C VAL A 73 -9.02 -5.65 11.06
N LEU A 74 -9.64 -6.80 10.74
CA LEU A 74 -9.93 -7.13 9.35
C LEU A 74 -11.00 -6.20 8.75
N SER A 75 -12.03 -5.86 9.54
CA SER A 75 -13.07 -4.92 9.11
C SER A 75 -12.49 -3.54 8.77
N SER A 76 -11.55 -3.04 9.57
CA SER A 76 -10.84 -1.78 9.29
C SER A 76 -9.91 -1.88 8.08
N LEU A 77 -9.27 -3.04 7.86
CA LEU A 77 -8.42 -3.26 6.69
C LEU A 77 -9.21 -3.28 5.38
N GLU A 78 -10.40 -3.88 5.40
CA GLU A 78 -11.25 -4.02 4.21
C GLU A 78 -12.21 -2.82 4.00
N PHE A 79 -12.19 -1.84 4.92
CA PHE A 79 -12.92 -0.59 4.79
C PHE A 79 -12.43 0.19 3.57
N ASP A 80 -13.35 0.56 2.67
CA ASP A 80 -13.04 1.22 1.39
C ASP A 80 -12.06 0.42 0.50
N SER A 81 -12.09 -0.91 0.60
CA SER A 81 -11.23 -1.83 -0.15
C SER A 81 -11.30 -1.62 -1.66
N SER A 82 -12.45 -1.25 -2.22
CA SER A 82 -12.62 -1.01 -3.67
C SER A 82 -11.69 0.09 -4.20
N ARG A 83 -11.42 1.13 -3.41
CA ARG A 83 -10.47 2.20 -3.76
C ARG A 83 -9.03 1.68 -3.78
N VAL A 84 -8.67 0.83 -2.82
CA VAL A 84 -7.31 0.25 -2.71
C VAL A 84 -7.05 -0.80 -3.79
N VAL A 85 -8.00 -1.71 -4.00
CA VAL A 85 -7.86 -2.81 -4.96
C VAL A 85 -8.31 -2.44 -6.38
N ARG A 86 -8.78 -1.20 -6.58
CA ARG A 86 -9.34 -0.70 -7.86
C ARG A 86 -10.40 -1.65 -8.42
N GLU A 87 -11.39 -1.99 -7.58
CA GLU A 87 -12.43 -3.01 -7.79
C GLU A 87 -11.93 -4.47 -7.88
N ASP A 88 -10.88 -4.72 -8.68
CA ASP A 88 -10.26 -6.04 -8.82
C ASP A 88 -8.76 -5.94 -9.09
N TRP A 89 -7.94 -6.11 -8.04
CA TRP A 89 -6.49 -5.95 -8.16
C TRP A 89 -5.85 -6.95 -9.13
N ARG A 90 -6.52 -8.08 -9.41
CA ARG A 90 -6.01 -9.10 -10.35
C ARG A 90 -6.02 -8.60 -11.79
N GLN A 91 -6.82 -7.59 -12.10
CA GLN A 91 -6.87 -6.94 -13.41
C GLN A 91 -5.82 -5.83 -13.54
N CYS A 92 -5.27 -5.36 -12.42
CA CYS A 92 -4.25 -4.31 -12.38
C CYS A 92 -2.82 -4.86 -12.44
N ILE A 93 -2.64 -6.17 -12.28
CA ILE A 93 -1.33 -6.82 -12.34
C ILE A 93 -1.06 -7.46 -13.69
N ASP A 94 0.22 -7.67 -14.00
CA ASP A 94 0.63 -8.34 -15.23
C ASP A 94 -0.05 -9.70 -15.39
N TRP A 95 -0.44 -10.01 -16.64
CA TRP A 95 -1.14 -11.24 -16.98
C TRP A 95 -0.39 -12.49 -16.51
N GLU A 96 0.95 -12.52 -16.63
CA GLU A 96 1.76 -13.68 -16.25
C GLU A 96 1.68 -13.93 -14.74
N VAL A 97 1.73 -12.84 -13.96
CA VAL A 97 1.64 -12.88 -12.50
C VAL A 97 0.24 -13.31 -12.07
N ALA A 98 -0.80 -12.74 -12.66
CA ALA A 98 -2.19 -13.10 -12.38
C ALA A 98 -2.46 -14.57 -12.70
N HIS A 99 -1.99 -15.05 -13.86
CA HIS A 99 -2.15 -16.43 -14.29
C HIS A 99 -1.45 -17.38 -13.32
N ASP A 100 -0.23 -17.06 -12.89
CA ASP A 100 0.53 -17.91 -11.98
C ASP A 100 -0.08 -17.97 -10.57
N LEU A 101 -0.57 -16.84 -10.04
CA LEU A 101 -1.26 -16.80 -8.74
C LEU A 101 -2.48 -17.73 -8.72
N ARG A 102 -3.24 -17.80 -9.82
CA ARG A 102 -4.44 -18.64 -9.94
C ARG A 102 -4.14 -20.15 -9.94
N LYS A 103 -2.92 -20.57 -10.27
CA LYS A 103 -2.54 -22.00 -10.28
C LYS A 103 -2.53 -22.61 -8.88
N TYR A 104 -2.06 -21.84 -7.89
CA TYR A 104 -1.80 -22.35 -6.54
C TYR A 104 -2.92 -22.04 -5.57
N ARG A 105 -3.65 -20.93 -5.76
CA ARG A 105 -4.71 -20.53 -4.84
C ARG A 105 -5.74 -19.64 -5.51
N ASN A 106 -6.98 -19.76 -5.06
CA ASN A 106 -8.03 -18.81 -5.43
C ASN A 106 -7.92 -17.56 -4.54
N TYR A 107 -7.61 -16.42 -5.14
CA TYR A 107 -7.56 -15.13 -4.46
C TYR A 107 -8.78 -14.28 -4.84
N ARG A 108 -9.38 -13.62 -3.84
CA ARG A 108 -10.45 -12.63 -4.01
C ARG A 108 -9.85 -11.30 -4.46
N GLY A 109 -10.18 -10.89 -5.68
CA GLY A 109 -9.68 -9.65 -6.29
C GLY A 109 -10.16 -8.36 -5.64
N ASN A 110 -11.24 -8.43 -4.88
CA ASN A 110 -11.82 -7.31 -4.16
C ASN A 110 -11.37 -7.25 -2.68
N SER A 111 -10.46 -8.12 -2.25
CA SER A 111 -10.01 -8.19 -0.85
C SER A 111 -8.56 -7.72 -0.70
N VAL A 112 -8.37 -6.74 0.19
CA VAL A 112 -7.06 -6.22 0.57
C VAL A 112 -6.24 -7.29 1.29
N ARG A 113 -6.88 -8.11 2.13
CA ARG A 113 -6.21 -9.26 2.78
C ARG A 113 -5.65 -10.24 1.75
N ASP A 114 -6.43 -10.55 0.72
CA ASP A 114 -5.98 -11.48 -0.34
C ASP A 114 -4.88 -10.87 -1.21
N LEU A 115 -4.90 -9.55 -1.45
CA LEU A 115 -3.80 -8.83 -2.09
C LEU A 115 -2.51 -8.93 -1.28
N LEU A 116 -2.56 -8.61 0.02
CA LEU A 116 -1.40 -8.72 0.92
C LEU A 116 -0.86 -10.15 0.97
N ARG A 117 -1.76 -11.15 1.02
CA ARG A 117 -1.39 -12.57 0.98
C ARG A 117 -0.75 -12.95 -0.35
N ALA A 118 -1.20 -12.41 -1.47
CA ALA A 118 -0.59 -12.63 -2.78
C ALA A 118 0.79 -11.98 -2.88
N LEU A 119 0.95 -10.75 -2.41
CA LEU A 119 2.24 -10.05 -2.33
C LEU A 119 3.23 -10.85 -1.46
N ARG A 120 2.79 -11.29 -0.28
CA ARG A 120 3.60 -12.15 0.60
C ARG A 120 3.98 -13.46 -0.10
N ASN A 121 3.07 -14.10 -0.82
CA ASN A 121 3.42 -15.36 -1.47
C ASN A 121 4.36 -15.15 -2.66
N LYS A 122 4.16 -14.13 -3.51
CA LYS A 122 4.96 -13.93 -4.72
C LYS A 122 6.28 -13.20 -4.51
N VAL A 123 6.32 -12.16 -3.67
CA VAL A 123 7.55 -11.39 -3.41
C VAL A 123 8.53 -12.21 -2.55
N PHE A 124 8.05 -13.15 -1.72
CA PHE A 124 8.92 -13.98 -0.89
C PHE A 124 9.33 -15.31 -1.55
N LEU A 125 8.51 -15.86 -2.47
CA LEU A 125 8.95 -16.97 -3.33
C LEU A 125 10.04 -16.54 -4.32
N SER A 126 10.11 -15.25 -4.64
CA SER A 126 11.12 -14.67 -5.52
C SER A 126 12.37 -14.21 -4.77
N GLY A 127 12.96 -15.11 -3.97
CA GLY A 127 14.40 -15.06 -3.68
C GLY A 127 15.28 -15.11 -4.96
N ASN A 128 14.65 -15.41 -6.10
CA ASN A 128 15.08 -15.03 -7.44
C ASN A 128 13.94 -14.22 -8.09
N LEU A 129 14.06 -12.90 -8.08
CA LEU A 129 13.15 -12.00 -8.78
C LEU A 129 13.24 -12.27 -10.28
N ILE A 130 12.13 -12.67 -10.90
CA ILE A 130 11.98 -12.50 -12.35
C ILE A 130 12.04 -10.99 -12.57
N PRO A 131 12.97 -10.47 -13.40
CA PRO A 131 13.20 -9.04 -13.56
C PRO A 131 11.92 -8.23 -13.85
N SER A 132 10.95 -8.83 -14.56
CA SER A 132 9.66 -8.21 -14.92
C SER A 132 8.76 -7.89 -13.72
N SER A 133 8.81 -8.68 -12.64
CA SER A 133 7.95 -8.45 -11.46
C SER A 133 8.47 -7.29 -10.60
N VAL A 134 9.79 -7.08 -10.55
CA VAL A 134 10.40 -5.93 -9.86
C VAL A 134 10.11 -4.65 -10.61
N GLU A 135 10.25 -4.70 -11.93
CA GLU A 135 9.98 -3.57 -12.80
C GLU A 135 8.50 -3.18 -12.73
N PHE A 136 7.59 -4.16 -12.70
CA PHE A 136 6.17 -3.94 -12.49
C PHE A 136 5.86 -3.28 -11.14
N LEU A 137 6.39 -3.80 -10.03
CA LEU A 137 6.19 -3.24 -8.70
C LEU A 137 6.86 -1.86 -8.53
N SER A 138 8.02 -1.66 -9.14
CA SER A 138 8.70 -0.35 -9.16
C SER A 138 7.84 0.69 -9.88
N LYS A 139 7.37 0.34 -11.08
CA LYS A 139 6.66 1.23 -11.99
C LYS A 139 5.22 1.53 -11.57
N HIS A 140 4.55 0.60 -10.87
CA HIS A 140 3.13 0.75 -10.51
C HIS A 140 2.87 1.02 -9.03
N PHE A 141 3.82 0.72 -8.14
CA PHE A 141 3.59 0.81 -6.69
C PHE A 141 4.68 1.53 -5.91
N MET A 142 5.90 1.71 -6.44
CA MET A 142 7.00 2.28 -5.64
C MET A 142 7.56 3.62 -6.12
N GLY A 143 7.11 4.15 -7.28
CA GLY A 143 7.58 5.42 -7.80
C GLY A 143 9.05 5.38 -8.22
N ASP A 144 9.34 5.80 -9.45
CA ASP A 144 10.72 5.88 -9.91
C ASP A 144 11.39 7.10 -9.24
N TYR A 145 12.30 6.83 -8.30
CA TYR A 145 13.24 7.83 -7.75
C TYR A 145 14.49 7.92 -8.61
#